data_AF-A0A7S1FCA2-F1
#
_entry.id   AF-A0A7S1FCA2-F1
#
_cell.length_a   1.000
_cell.length_b   1.000
_cell.length_c   1.000
_cell.angle_alpha   90.00
_cell.angle_beta   90.00
_cell.angle_gamma   90.00
#
_symmetry.space_group_name_H-M   'P 1'
#
loop_
_entity.id
_entity.type
_entity.pdbx_description
1 polymer ?
#
loop_
_entity_poly.entity_id
_entity_poly.type
_entity_poly.pdbx_seq_one_letter_code
_entity_poly.pdbx_strand_id
1 'polypeptide(L)'
;MGDDEFQFVIPDCEPGTVLKVPAPDGMSLTIPLPASLQPGDRLVMKRGGDGEWSVSRAMRGSPAESPQVATPPASGGAPLGWKSSAEIAAELTGPGVITAKLDTTKGIIEMRIVPRWSPVAVRRFLQLIDDGFFREIAIYRAINRGLLQFGVIQEHDPRASQYQVISDDPLMGVPYEEGSVSFAASGPGTRKHTLCLFLGDFRDQLGTKQPETVIGKVSPAFFDTMHSLFTGYGDIPQCGGSGPDPSRLSAEGNDYIFQEFPNCDFIMGADWWYDPRWT
;
A
#
# COMPACT_ATOMS: atom_id res chain seq x y z
N MET A 1 7.15 -27.54 31.81
CA MET A 1 5.81 -26.98 31.59
C MET A 1 6.02 -25.48 31.53
N GLY A 2 5.99 -24.91 30.33
CA GLY A 2 6.24 -23.48 30.16
C GLY A 2 5.04 -22.69 30.66
N ASP A 3 5.29 -21.62 31.38
CA ASP A 3 4.25 -20.67 31.73
C ASP A 3 3.80 -19.97 30.44
N ASP A 4 2.56 -20.23 30.00
CA ASP A 4 1.96 -19.54 28.86
C ASP A 4 1.67 -18.08 29.28
N GLU A 5 2.59 -17.18 28.90
CA GLU A 5 2.48 -15.75 29.11
C GLU A 5 2.54 -15.03 27.77
N PHE A 6 1.69 -14.01 27.60
CA PHE A 6 1.83 -13.07 26.50
C PHE A 6 1.59 -11.65 26.99
N GLN A 7 2.17 -10.68 26.28
CA GLN A 7 2.05 -9.28 26.62
C GLN A 7 1.56 -8.48 25.44
N PHE A 8 0.81 -7.43 25.71
CA PHE A 8 0.37 -6.47 24.71
C PHE A 8 0.37 -5.05 25.28
N VAL A 9 0.45 -4.07 24.40
CA VAL A 9 0.34 -2.65 24.76
C VAL A 9 -1.13 -2.24 24.63
N ILE A 10 -1.65 -1.53 25.62
CA ILE A 10 -3.01 -1.00 25.57
C ILE A 10 -3.10 -0.02 24.38
N PRO A 11 -3.98 -0.28 23.39
CA PRO A 11 -4.15 0.61 22.24
C PRO A 11 -4.79 1.96 22.68
N ASP A 12 -4.75 2.97 21.83
CA ASP A 12 -5.49 4.22 22.06
C ASP A 12 -7.00 3.94 22.15
N CYS A 13 -7.51 3.94 23.38
CA CYS A 13 -8.91 3.70 23.71
C CYS A 13 -9.36 4.58 24.88
N GLU A 14 -10.65 4.90 24.94
CA GLU A 14 -11.21 5.70 26.03
C GLU A 14 -11.12 4.94 27.38
N PRO A 15 -10.77 5.61 28.49
CA PRO A 15 -10.74 4.99 29.81
C PRO A 15 -12.06 4.29 30.17
N GLY A 16 -12.00 3.03 30.60
CA GLY A 16 -13.18 2.20 30.91
C GLY A 16 -13.70 1.35 29.75
N THR A 17 -13.05 1.39 28.58
CA THR A 17 -13.36 0.50 27.44
C THR A 17 -12.98 -0.95 27.76
N VAL A 18 -13.78 -1.89 27.25
CA VAL A 18 -13.48 -3.32 27.28
C VAL A 18 -12.66 -3.68 26.04
N LEU A 19 -11.43 -4.16 26.24
CA LEU A 19 -10.56 -4.57 25.15
C LEU A 19 -10.88 -5.98 24.68
N LYS A 20 -10.82 -6.19 23.36
CA LYS A 20 -10.79 -7.51 22.73
C LYS A 20 -9.38 -7.81 22.27
N VAL A 21 -8.74 -8.80 22.87
CA VAL A 21 -7.33 -9.13 22.58
C VAL A 21 -7.24 -10.59 22.12
N PRO A 22 -6.65 -10.87 20.95
CA PRO A 22 -6.40 -12.24 20.53
C PRO A 22 -5.30 -12.86 21.40
N ALA A 23 -5.62 -13.96 22.07
CA ALA A 23 -4.65 -14.77 22.80
C ALA A 23 -3.91 -15.72 21.83
N PRO A 24 -2.68 -16.17 22.19
CA PRO A 24 -1.88 -17.07 21.36
C PRO A 24 -2.53 -18.43 21.04
N ASP A 25 -3.53 -18.83 21.83
CA ASP A 25 -4.34 -20.04 21.62
C ASP A 25 -5.51 -19.82 20.63
N GLY A 26 -5.61 -18.63 20.02
CA GLY A 26 -6.64 -18.28 19.05
C GLY A 26 -7.96 -17.82 19.69
N MET A 27 -8.05 -17.76 21.03
CA MET A 27 -9.22 -17.24 21.72
C MET A 27 -9.22 -15.70 21.78
N SER A 28 -10.39 -15.07 21.69
CA SER A 28 -10.52 -13.62 21.90
C SER A 28 -10.83 -13.35 23.37
N LEU A 29 -9.89 -12.75 24.09
CA LEU A 29 -10.09 -12.33 25.47
C LEU A 29 -10.84 -11.00 25.52
N THR A 30 -11.70 -10.87 26.53
CA THR A 30 -12.47 -9.65 26.81
C THR A 30 -12.00 -9.09 28.14
N ILE A 31 -11.23 -7.99 28.10
CA ILE A 31 -10.53 -7.45 29.28
C ILE A 31 -11.14 -6.09 29.61
N PRO A 32 -11.91 -5.95 30.69
CA PRO A 32 -12.35 -4.65 31.17
C PRO A 32 -11.13 -3.88 31.70
N LEU A 33 -10.81 -2.74 31.11
CA LEU A 33 -9.67 -1.94 31.57
C LEU A 33 -9.98 -1.26 32.91
N PRO A 34 -9.18 -1.51 33.97
CA PRO A 34 -9.26 -0.74 35.20
C PRO A 34 -8.95 0.73 34.93
N ALA A 35 -9.62 1.66 35.63
CA ALA A 35 -9.44 3.10 35.46
C ALA A 35 -8.00 3.60 35.74
N SER A 36 -7.16 2.77 36.37
CA SER A 36 -5.76 3.06 36.65
C SER A 36 -4.80 2.79 35.49
N LEU A 37 -5.25 2.16 34.40
CA LEU A 37 -4.44 1.86 33.21
C LEU A 37 -4.77 2.81 32.06
N GLN A 38 -3.75 3.18 31.29
CA GLN A 38 -3.86 4.13 30.18
C GLN A 38 -3.35 3.51 28.87
N PRO A 39 -3.79 4.01 27.71
CA PRO A 39 -3.14 3.71 26.43
C PRO A 39 -1.62 3.87 26.53
N GLY A 40 -0.90 2.88 26.01
CA GLY A 40 0.56 2.81 26.11
C GLY A 40 1.10 1.99 27.30
N ASP A 41 0.29 1.67 28.31
CA ASP A 41 0.71 0.73 29.35
C ASP A 41 0.84 -0.69 28.78
N ARG A 42 1.78 -1.47 29.32
CA ARG A 42 1.97 -2.87 28.91
C ARG A 42 1.31 -3.81 29.91
N LEU A 43 0.41 -4.65 29.40
CA LEU A 43 -0.26 -5.70 30.15
C LEU A 43 0.40 -7.05 29.84
N VAL A 44 0.72 -7.79 30.89
CA VAL A 44 1.18 -9.19 30.82
C VAL A 44 0.04 -10.08 31.29
N MET A 45 -0.38 -10.99 30.42
CA MET A 45 -1.41 -11.99 30.65
C MET A 45 -0.73 -13.32 30.92
N LYS A 46 -1.18 -14.04 31.96
CA LYS A 46 -0.72 -15.39 32.27
C LYS A 46 -1.90 -16.33 32.29
N ARG A 47 -1.71 -17.53 31.76
CA ARG A 47 -2.69 -18.60 31.85
C ARG A 47 -2.56 -19.34 33.18
N GLY A 48 -3.65 -19.38 33.95
CA GLY A 48 -3.74 -20.13 35.20
C GLY A 48 -3.79 -21.64 34.98
N GLY A 49 -3.61 -22.42 36.06
CA GLY A 49 -3.73 -23.89 36.01
C GLY A 49 -5.14 -24.41 35.72
N ASP A 50 -6.14 -23.53 35.76
CA ASP A 50 -7.53 -23.71 35.34
C ASP A 50 -7.75 -23.43 33.84
N GLY A 51 -6.71 -22.96 33.13
CA GLY A 51 -6.76 -22.64 31.70
C GLY A 51 -7.29 -21.24 31.38
N GLU A 52 -7.65 -20.43 32.39
CA GLU A 52 -8.12 -19.06 32.19
C GLU A 52 -6.97 -18.05 32.13
N TRP A 53 -7.14 -17.03 31.30
CA TRP A 53 -6.19 -15.94 31.16
C TRP A 53 -6.47 -14.83 32.16
N SER A 54 -5.50 -14.48 33.00
CA SER A 54 -5.63 -13.42 34.00
C SER A 54 -4.45 -12.45 33.98
N VAL A 55 -4.71 -11.20 34.37
CA VAL A 55 -3.70 -10.13 34.35
C VAL A 55 -2.66 -10.45 35.41
N SER A 56 -1.45 -10.82 34.98
CA SER A 56 -0.35 -11.15 35.89
C SER A 56 0.41 -9.92 36.34
N ARG A 57 0.62 -8.94 35.45
CA ARG A 57 1.32 -7.70 35.75
C ARG A 57 0.93 -6.60 34.76
N ALA A 58 0.79 -5.39 35.27
CA ALA A 58 0.75 -4.18 34.45
C ALA A 58 2.03 -3.38 34.72
N MET A 59 2.70 -2.93 33.66
CA MET A 59 3.87 -2.06 33.74
C MET A 59 3.49 -0.70 33.15
N ARG A 60 3.60 0.34 33.98
CA ARG A 60 3.38 1.73 33.54
C ARG A 60 4.41 2.05 32.47
N GLY A 61 3.97 2.50 31.31
CA GLY A 61 4.88 3.00 30.29
C GLY A 61 5.68 4.18 30.84
N SER A 62 7.01 4.14 30.78
CA SER A 62 7.81 5.37 30.92
C SER A 62 7.46 6.30 29.75
N PRO A 63 7.62 7.64 29.86
CA PRO A 63 7.45 8.55 28.71
C PRO A 63 8.48 8.34 27.58
N ALA A 64 9.24 7.26 27.62
CA ALA A 64 10.16 6.80 26.60
C ALA A 64 9.99 5.28 26.47
N GLU A 65 9.84 4.81 25.23
CA GLU A 65 9.59 3.42 24.79
C GLU A 65 8.14 2.90 24.85
N SER A 66 7.23 3.66 24.27
CA SER A 66 6.24 3.07 23.34
C SER A 66 6.96 2.65 22.05
N PRO A 67 6.57 1.58 21.34
CA PRO A 67 6.95 1.41 19.94
C PRO A 67 6.40 2.63 19.21
N GLN A 68 7.29 3.51 18.74
CA GLN A 68 6.92 4.80 18.17
C GLN A 68 6.02 4.59 16.95
N VAL A 69 4.70 4.72 17.15
CA VAL A 69 3.83 5.28 16.13
C VAL A 69 4.28 6.73 15.99
N ALA A 70 5.05 7.02 14.95
CA ALA A 70 5.49 8.36 14.66
C ALA A 70 4.26 9.24 14.42
N THR A 71 3.98 10.16 15.33
CA THR A 71 3.17 11.33 15.03
C THR A 71 3.85 12.07 13.87
N PRO A 72 3.13 12.45 12.79
CA PRO A 72 3.73 13.25 11.73
C PRO A 72 4.23 14.56 12.33
N PRO A 73 5.45 15.03 11.99
CA PRO A 73 5.84 16.38 12.36
C PRO A 73 4.84 17.35 11.72
N ALA A 74 4.32 18.26 12.56
CA ALA A 74 3.57 19.40 12.09
C ALA A 74 4.38 20.17 11.05
N SER A 75 3.69 20.60 10.01
CA SER A 75 4.16 21.29 8.81
C SER A 75 5.39 22.18 9.01
N GLY A 76 6.50 21.78 8.40
CA GLY A 76 7.74 22.55 8.34
C GLY A 76 8.94 21.67 7.96
N GLY A 77 8.87 20.95 6.83
CA GLY A 77 9.95 20.05 6.41
C GLY A 77 10.87 20.72 5.38
N ALA A 78 12.10 21.03 5.78
CA ALA A 78 13.22 21.03 4.83
C ALA A 78 13.27 19.65 4.13
N PRO A 79 13.73 19.55 2.87
CA PRO A 79 13.63 18.31 2.11
C PRO A 79 14.38 17.20 2.83
N LEU A 80 13.68 16.10 3.14
CA LEU A 80 14.34 14.84 3.42
C LEU A 80 15.20 14.54 2.20
N GLY A 81 16.52 14.40 2.39
CA GLY A 81 17.39 13.93 1.33
C GLY A 81 16.92 12.56 0.83
N TRP A 82 17.16 12.27 -0.45
CA TRP A 82 16.86 10.95 -1.00
C TRP A 82 17.61 9.88 -0.21
N LYS A 83 16.90 8.80 0.15
CA LYS A 83 17.50 7.55 0.61
C LYS A 83 18.49 7.05 -0.44
N SER A 84 19.61 6.53 0.01
CA SER A 84 20.60 5.90 -0.85
C SER A 84 20.06 4.61 -1.47
N SER A 85 20.65 4.19 -2.60
CA SER A 85 20.29 2.91 -3.23
C SER A 85 20.52 1.70 -2.30
N ALA A 86 21.52 1.77 -1.41
CA ALA A 86 21.80 0.72 -0.43
C ALA A 86 20.70 0.62 0.64
N GLU A 87 20.22 1.76 1.15
CA GLU A 87 19.07 1.80 2.05
C GLU A 87 17.85 1.20 1.35
N ILE A 88 17.49 1.69 0.16
CA ILE A 88 16.34 1.20 -0.61
C ILE A 88 16.41 -0.31 -0.85
N ALA A 89 17.57 -0.85 -1.25
CA ALA A 89 17.75 -2.28 -1.46
C ALA A 89 17.54 -3.11 -0.17
N ALA A 90 18.02 -2.61 0.97
CA ALA A 90 17.76 -3.23 2.27
C ALA A 90 16.28 -3.17 2.64
N GLU A 91 15.58 -2.07 2.34
CA GLU A 91 14.15 -1.92 2.64
C GLU A 91 13.29 -2.85 1.79
N LEU A 92 13.65 -3.09 0.52
CA LEU A 92 12.93 -3.98 -0.41
C LEU A 92 13.11 -5.48 -0.10
N THR A 93 14.08 -5.83 0.74
CA THR A 93 14.38 -7.22 1.13
C THR A 93 14.18 -7.48 2.63
N GLY A 94 13.85 -6.44 3.38
CA GLY A 94 13.66 -6.49 4.82
C GLY A 94 12.36 -7.15 5.28
N PRO A 95 12.16 -7.24 6.61
CA PRO A 95 10.96 -7.81 7.20
C PRO A 95 9.71 -6.99 6.88
N GLY A 96 8.57 -7.68 6.72
CA GLY A 96 7.28 -7.07 6.42
C GLY A 96 7.11 -6.60 4.98
N VAL A 97 8.08 -6.85 4.10
CA VAL A 97 7.93 -6.62 2.66
C VAL A 97 6.96 -7.64 2.08
N ILE A 98 6.10 -7.13 1.20
CA ILE A 98 5.09 -7.92 0.49
C ILE A 98 5.55 -8.09 -0.95
N THR A 99 5.35 -9.28 -1.50
CA THR A 99 5.45 -9.50 -2.94
C THR A 99 4.04 -9.37 -3.51
N ALA A 100 3.88 -8.51 -4.51
CA ALA A 100 2.65 -8.37 -5.26
C ALA A 100 2.92 -8.67 -6.73
N LYS A 101 1.92 -9.22 -7.41
CA LYS A 101 2.00 -9.72 -8.77
C LYS A 101 0.83 -9.16 -9.57
N LEU A 102 1.11 -8.66 -10.76
CA LEU A 102 0.10 -8.33 -11.78
C LEU A 102 0.22 -9.33 -12.92
N ASP A 103 -0.86 -10.03 -13.24
CA ASP A 103 -0.97 -10.83 -14.46
C ASP A 103 -1.39 -9.91 -15.59
N THR A 104 -0.52 -9.69 -16.58
CA THR A 104 -0.84 -8.85 -17.74
C THR A 104 -0.96 -9.69 -19.01
N THR A 105 -1.56 -9.11 -20.05
CA THR A 105 -1.58 -9.68 -21.40
C THR A 105 -0.20 -9.91 -22.03
N LYS A 106 0.88 -9.35 -21.47
CA LYS A 106 2.28 -9.60 -21.88
C LYS A 106 3.04 -10.53 -20.94
N GLY A 107 2.42 -10.98 -19.85
CA GLY A 107 3.04 -11.81 -18.83
C GLY A 107 3.00 -11.16 -17.45
N ILE A 108 3.75 -11.75 -16.53
CA ILE A 108 3.74 -11.35 -15.12
C ILE A 108 4.61 -10.11 -14.90
N ILE A 109 4.15 -9.19 -14.04
CA ILE A 109 4.97 -8.15 -13.43
C ILE A 109 4.91 -8.33 -11.91
N GLU A 110 6.04 -8.68 -11.30
CA GLU A 110 6.17 -8.78 -9.86
C GLU A 110 6.80 -7.50 -9.28
N MET A 111 6.34 -7.11 -8.10
CA MET A 111 6.82 -5.95 -7.37
C MET A 111 6.97 -6.23 -5.87
N ARG A 112 7.95 -5.55 -5.28
CA ARG A 112 8.24 -5.53 -3.85
C ARG A 112 7.56 -4.30 -3.23
N ILE A 113 6.55 -4.54 -2.44
CA ILE A 113 5.74 -3.52 -1.75
C ILE A 113 6.25 -3.36 -0.33
N VAL A 114 6.50 -2.12 0.08
CA VAL A 114 7.12 -1.78 1.37
C VAL A 114 6.10 -0.99 2.21
N PRO A 115 5.32 -1.64 3.10
CA PRO A 115 4.25 -0.98 3.87
C PRO A 115 4.68 0.29 4.59
N ARG A 116 5.91 0.34 5.11
CA ARG A 116 6.43 1.51 5.82
C ARG A 116 6.74 2.72 4.94
N TRP A 117 6.76 2.58 3.62
CA TRP A 117 6.92 3.72 2.71
C TRP A 117 5.63 4.50 2.55
N SER A 118 4.49 3.80 2.50
CA SER A 118 3.16 4.39 2.29
C SER A 118 2.07 3.52 2.93
N PRO A 119 1.94 3.49 4.27
CA PRO A 119 1.07 2.54 4.95
C PRO A 119 -0.42 2.65 4.57
N VAL A 120 -0.91 3.86 4.27
CA VAL A 120 -2.30 4.08 3.85
C VAL A 120 -2.49 3.58 2.42
N ALA A 121 -1.61 3.98 1.49
CA ALA A 121 -1.69 3.55 0.11
C ALA A 121 -1.46 2.04 -0.08
N VAL A 122 -0.52 1.44 0.67
CA VAL A 122 -0.29 -0.01 0.63
C VAL A 122 -1.52 -0.77 1.10
N ARG A 123 -2.17 -0.34 2.19
CA ARG A 123 -3.42 -0.97 2.64
C ARG A 123 -4.50 -0.94 1.56
N ARG A 124 -4.67 0.20 0.87
CA ARG A 124 -5.60 0.30 -0.25
C ARG A 124 -5.19 -0.61 -1.41
N PHE A 125 -3.90 -0.69 -1.74
CA PHE A 125 -3.44 -1.55 -2.82
C PHE A 125 -3.75 -3.03 -2.55
N LEU A 126 -3.48 -3.52 -1.34
CA LEU A 126 -3.81 -4.90 -0.97
C LEU A 126 -5.32 -5.14 -0.98
N GLN A 127 -6.12 -4.19 -0.48
CA GLN A 127 -7.58 -4.25 -0.57
C GLN A 127 -8.05 -4.40 -2.03
N LEU A 128 -7.49 -3.63 -2.96
CA LEU A 128 -7.84 -3.73 -4.39
C LEU A 128 -7.48 -5.12 -4.95
N ILE A 129 -6.35 -5.70 -4.54
CA ILE A 129 -5.98 -7.06 -4.96
C ILE A 129 -6.97 -8.09 -4.39
N ASP A 130 -7.23 -8.05 -3.07
CA ASP A 130 -8.09 -9.00 -2.38
C ASP A 130 -9.54 -8.98 -2.89
N ASP A 131 -10.03 -7.79 -3.27
CA ASP A 131 -11.36 -7.61 -3.85
C ASP A 131 -11.45 -8.05 -5.32
N GLY A 132 -10.34 -8.49 -5.94
CA GLY A 132 -10.27 -8.85 -7.36
C GLY A 132 -10.41 -7.64 -8.30
N PHE A 133 -10.11 -6.43 -7.83
CA PHE A 133 -10.27 -5.18 -8.60
C PHE A 133 -9.53 -5.23 -9.93
N PHE A 134 -8.35 -5.85 -9.97
CA PHE A 134 -7.46 -5.86 -11.13
C PHE A 134 -7.86 -6.81 -12.27
N ARG A 135 -9.09 -7.36 -12.23
CA ARG A 135 -9.62 -8.13 -13.35
C ARG A 135 -10.00 -7.22 -14.52
N GLU A 136 -9.35 -7.46 -15.66
CA GLU A 136 -9.60 -6.80 -16.95
C GLU A 136 -9.47 -5.27 -16.87
N ILE A 137 -8.37 -4.79 -16.29
CA ILE A 137 -8.09 -3.36 -16.17
C ILE A 137 -7.16 -2.91 -17.30
N ALA A 138 -7.62 -1.93 -18.09
CA ALA A 138 -6.82 -1.34 -19.16
C ALA A 138 -5.61 -0.57 -18.61
N ILE A 139 -4.45 -0.78 -19.23
CA ILE A 139 -3.27 0.08 -19.07
C ILE A 139 -3.42 1.24 -20.05
N TYR A 140 -4.35 2.14 -19.71
CA TYR A 140 -4.90 3.13 -20.63
C TYR A 140 -3.94 4.27 -20.97
N ARG A 141 -2.89 4.47 -20.17
CA ARG A 141 -1.85 5.48 -20.45
C ARG A 141 -0.49 4.82 -20.32
N ALA A 142 0.19 4.67 -21.45
CA ALA A 142 1.46 3.96 -21.54
C ALA A 142 2.44 4.79 -22.38
N ILE A 143 3.41 5.41 -21.72
CA ILE A 143 4.37 6.33 -22.32
C ILE A 143 5.75 5.67 -22.27
N ASN A 144 6.38 5.48 -23.43
CA ASN A 144 7.73 4.91 -23.52
C ASN A 144 8.73 5.74 -22.69
N ARG A 145 9.53 5.08 -21.82
CA ARG A 145 10.41 5.72 -20.83
C ARG A 145 9.68 6.68 -19.87
N GLY A 146 8.36 6.61 -19.85
CA GLY A 146 7.46 7.43 -19.06
C GLY A 146 6.86 6.62 -17.93
N LEU A 147 5.55 6.39 -18.01
CA LEU A 147 4.80 5.62 -17.03
C LEU A 147 3.77 4.73 -17.72
N LEU A 148 3.34 3.71 -16.99
CA LEU A 148 2.16 2.89 -17.25
C LEU A 148 1.14 3.23 -16.18
N GLN A 149 -0.04 3.70 -16.55
CA GLN A 149 -1.10 4.07 -15.63
C GLN A 149 -2.38 3.29 -15.93
N PHE A 150 -3.00 2.80 -14.87
CA PHE A 150 -4.14 1.88 -14.90
C PHE A 150 -5.05 2.09 -13.69
N GLY A 151 -6.19 1.39 -13.70
CA GLY A 151 -7.15 1.39 -12.60
C GLY A 151 -8.34 2.33 -12.79
N VAL A 152 -8.57 2.85 -14.01
CA VAL A 152 -9.85 3.47 -14.36
C VAL A 152 -10.82 2.37 -14.77
N ILE A 153 -12.03 2.42 -14.24
CA ILE A 153 -13.13 1.49 -14.54
C ILE A 153 -14.39 2.29 -14.84
N GLN A 154 -15.38 1.64 -15.44
CA GLN A 154 -16.66 2.27 -15.75
C GLN A 154 -17.36 2.74 -14.45
N GLU A 155 -17.99 3.91 -14.47
CA GLU A 155 -18.65 4.50 -13.31
C GLU A 155 -19.79 3.63 -12.76
N HIS A 156 -20.46 2.87 -13.63
CA HIS A 156 -21.53 1.94 -13.27
C HIS A 156 -21.03 0.53 -12.90
N ASP A 157 -19.72 0.30 -12.97
CA ASP A 157 -19.13 -0.94 -12.45
C ASP A 157 -19.37 -1.01 -10.93
N PRO A 158 -19.88 -2.13 -10.39
CA PRO A 158 -20.11 -2.28 -8.95
C PRO A 158 -18.88 -2.00 -8.08
N ARG A 159 -17.66 -2.12 -8.62
CA ARG A 159 -16.40 -1.80 -7.94
C ARG A 159 -16.19 -0.29 -7.78
N ALA A 160 -16.70 0.54 -8.69
CA ALA A 160 -16.39 1.98 -8.76
C ALA A 160 -16.83 2.78 -7.53
N SER A 161 -17.95 2.36 -6.91
CA SER A 161 -18.52 2.98 -5.71
C SER A 161 -17.94 2.46 -4.40
N GLN A 162 -17.16 1.38 -4.41
CA GLN A 162 -16.64 0.73 -3.20
C GLN A 162 -15.46 1.47 -2.58
N TYR A 163 -14.69 2.20 -3.39
CA TYR A 163 -13.42 2.77 -2.97
C TYR A 163 -13.53 4.27 -2.75
N GLN A 164 -13.34 4.72 -1.50
CA GLN A 164 -13.27 6.15 -1.20
C GLN A 164 -11.87 6.72 -1.44
N VAL A 165 -11.74 8.04 -1.55
CA VAL A 165 -10.41 8.69 -1.53
C VAL A 165 -9.67 8.36 -0.24
N ILE A 166 -8.35 8.24 -0.31
CA ILE A 166 -7.47 7.98 0.84
C ILE A 166 -6.62 9.21 1.15
N SER A 167 -6.33 9.42 2.44
CA SER A 167 -5.40 10.46 2.90
C SER A 167 -3.99 10.23 2.35
N ASP A 168 -3.21 11.30 2.20
CA ASP A 168 -1.82 11.22 1.75
C ASP A 168 -0.88 10.61 2.80
N ASP A 169 0.10 9.84 2.33
CA ASP A 169 1.16 9.29 3.17
C ASP A 169 2.31 10.31 3.26
N PRO A 170 3.05 10.36 4.38
CA PRO A 170 4.20 11.24 4.50
C PRO A 170 5.28 10.90 3.45
N LEU A 171 6.04 11.91 3.02
CA LEU A 171 7.20 11.68 2.16
C LEU A 171 8.29 10.97 2.95
N MET A 172 8.73 9.81 2.45
CA MET A 172 9.72 8.96 3.12
C MET A 172 11.13 9.05 2.50
N GLY A 173 11.37 10.04 1.61
CA GLY A 173 12.65 10.20 0.92
C GLY A 173 12.97 9.07 -0.07
N VAL A 174 11.96 8.36 -0.57
CA VAL A 174 12.12 7.33 -1.60
C VAL A 174 12.05 7.99 -2.98
N PRO A 175 13.11 7.92 -3.82
CA PRO A 175 13.10 8.55 -5.14
C PRO A 175 12.21 7.79 -6.12
N TYR A 176 11.59 8.54 -7.05
CA TYR A 176 10.91 7.97 -8.21
C TYR A 176 11.95 7.54 -9.26
N GLU A 177 12.32 6.28 -9.22
CA GLU A 177 13.23 5.67 -10.20
C GLU A 177 12.48 4.68 -11.09
N GLU A 178 13.15 4.13 -12.10
CA GLU A 178 12.61 3.05 -12.92
C GLU A 178 12.12 1.88 -12.05
N GLY A 179 10.95 1.36 -12.37
CA GLY A 179 10.25 0.34 -11.62
C GLY A 179 9.48 0.88 -10.40
N SER A 180 9.54 2.16 -10.06
CA SER A 180 8.75 2.69 -8.94
C SER A 180 7.26 2.49 -9.16
N VAL A 181 6.53 2.27 -8.06
CA VAL A 181 5.07 2.10 -8.05
C VAL A 181 4.46 3.13 -7.12
N SER A 182 3.45 3.87 -7.57
CA SER A 182 2.68 4.78 -6.72
C SER A 182 1.23 4.88 -7.15
N PHE A 183 0.38 5.42 -6.28
CA PHE A 183 -0.96 5.86 -6.69
C PHE A 183 -0.86 7.11 -7.56
N ALA A 184 -1.77 7.24 -8.52
CA ALA A 184 -1.97 8.48 -9.23
C ALA A 184 -2.76 9.47 -8.36
N ALA A 185 -2.53 10.76 -8.58
CA ALA A 185 -3.21 11.83 -7.87
C ALA A 185 -3.36 13.05 -8.78
N SER A 186 -4.46 13.79 -8.60
CA SER A 186 -4.69 15.11 -9.22
C SER A 186 -4.36 16.27 -8.25
N GLY A 187 -3.83 15.94 -7.08
CA GLY A 187 -3.52 16.88 -5.99
C GLY A 187 -3.58 16.17 -4.63
N PRO A 188 -3.32 16.89 -3.53
CA PRO A 188 -3.39 16.32 -2.20
C PRO A 188 -4.75 15.69 -1.89
N GLY A 189 -4.78 14.51 -1.29
CA GLY A 189 -6.01 13.82 -0.85
C GLY A 189 -6.91 13.30 -1.98
N THR A 190 -6.35 13.08 -3.17
CA THR A 190 -7.12 12.61 -4.35
C THR A 190 -6.84 11.16 -4.75
N ARG A 191 -5.92 10.48 -4.03
CA ARG A 191 -5.55 9.08 -4.31
C ARG A 191 -6.76 8.17 -4.04
N LYS A 192 -7.02 7.23 -4.95
CA LYS A 192 -8.22 6.34 -4.87
C LYS A 192 -7.92 4.89 -5.25
N HIS A 193 -7.89 4.56 -6.54
CA HIS A 193 -7.68 3.20 -7.06
C HIS A 193 -6.88 3.16 -8.37
N THR A 194 -6.37 4.30 -8.83
CA THR A 194 -5.49 4.40 -10.01
C THR A 194 -4.04 4.37 -9.58
N LEU A 195 -3.21 3.60 -10.29
CA LEU A 195 -1.79 3.42 -10.00
C LEU A 195 -0.94 3.72 -11.23
N CYS A 196 0.33 4.02 -10.97
CA CYS A 196 1.38 4.22 -11.97
C CYS A 196 2.57 3.29 -11.69
N LEU A 197 3.09 2.65 -12.75
CA LEU A 197 4.44 2.06 -12.79
C LEU A 197 5.33 2.98 -13.62
N PHE A 198 6.53 3.27 -13.14
CA PHE A 198 7.45 4.20 -13.82
C PHE A 198 8.47 3.42 -14.66
N LEU A 199 8.60 3.79 -15.93
CA LEU A 199 9.52 3.19 -16.91
C LEU A 199 10.84 3.96 -17.06
N GLY A 200 11.10 4.90 -16.15
CA GLY A 200 12.26 5.78 -16.19
C GLY A 200 12.51 6.46 -14.86
N ASP A 201 13.54 7.30 -14.81
CA ASP A 201 13.89 8.09 -13.64
C ASP A 201 13.14 9.42 -13.62
N PHE A 202 12.45 9.68 -12.51
CA PHE A 202 11.63 10.86 -12.27
C PHE A 202 12.01 11.58 -10.96
N ARG A 203 13.21 11.33 -10.40
CA ARG A 203 13.64 11.91 -9.12
C ARG A 203 13.70 13.43 -9.11
N ASP A 204 13.86 14.05 -10.28
CA ASP A 204 13.93 15.51 -10.42
C ASP A 204 12.54 16.14 -10.65
N GLN A 205 11.51 15.31 -10.88
CA GLN A 205 10.15 15.73 -11.22
C GLN A 205 9.15 15.39 -10.13
N LEU A 206 9.37 14.30 -9.38
CA LEU A 206 8.42 13.71 -8.42
C LEU A 206 9.10 13.30 -7.11
N GLY A 207 8.28 13.07 -6.09
CA GLY A 207 8.68 12.62 -4.75
C GLY A 207 8.91 13.76 -3.76
N THR A 208 8.43 14.97 -4.09
CA THR A 208 8.59 16.17 -3.25
C THR A 208 7.26 16.77 -2.80
N LYS A 209 6.13 16.29 -3.32
CA LYS A 209 4.78 16.74 -2.95
C LYS A 209 3.99 15.60 -2.29
N GLN A 210 3.08 15.93 -1.38
CA GLN A 210 2.41 14.95 -0.51
C GLN A 210 1.76 13.72 -1.17
N PRO A 211 1.14 13.78 -2.37
CA PRO A 211 0.60 12.55 -2.96
C PRO A 211 1.67 11.67 -3.62
N GLU A 212 2.90 12.17 -3.78
CA GLU A 212 4.02 11.54 -4.49
C GLU A 212 4.80 10.61 -3.54
N THR A 213 4.11 9.65 -2.93
CA THR A 213 4.75 8.64 -2.06
C THR A 213 4.73 7.28 -2.76
N VAL A 214 5.92 6.69 -2.90
CA VAL A 214 6.12 5.37 -3.52
C VAL A 214 5.62 4.28 -2.58
N ILE A 215 4.93 3.27 -3.11
CA ILE A 215 4.44 2.11 -2.34
C ILE A 215 5.39 0.90 -2.44
N GLY A 216 6.21 0.85 -3.50
CA GLY A 216 7.09 -0.27 -3.80
C GLY A 216 7.82 -0.10 -5.12
N LYS A 217 8.54 -1.15 -5.53
CA LYS A 217 9.24 -1.20 -6.82
C LYS A 217 9.04 -2.53 -7.54
N VAL A 218 8.90 -2.50 -8.85
CA VAL A 218 8.96 -3.68 -9.73
C VAL A 218 10.30 -4.38 -9.53
N SER A 219 10.25 -5.71 -9.39
CA SER A 219 11.44 -6.54 -9.28
C SER A 219 12.23 -6.49 -10.60
N PRO A 220 13.55 -6.25 -10.61
CA PRO A 220 14.34 -6.12 -11.85
C PRO A 220 14.20 -7.29 -12.83
N ALA A 221 13.95 -8.50 -12.32
CA ALA A 221 13.72 -9.69 -13.12
C ALA A 221 12.48 -9.61 -14.05
N PHE A 222 11.57 -8.65 -13.81
CA PHE A 222 10.34 -8.46 -14.57
C PHE A 222 10.34 -7.17 -15.41
N PHE A 223 11.50 -6.49 -15.52
CA PHE A 223 11.61 -5.28 -16.33
C PHE A 223 11.36 -5.55 -17.81
N ASP A 224 11.82 -6.68 -18.34
CA ASP A 224 11.58 -7.05 -19.75
C ASP A 224 10.07 -7.15 -20.05
N THR A 225 9.30 -7.80 -19.16
CA THR A 225 7.84 -7.87 -19.30
C THR A 225 7.21 -6.48 -19.20
N MET A 226 7.62 -5.69 -18.20
CA MET A 226 7.12 -4.33 -18.01
C MET A 226 7.37 -3.45 -19.25
N HIS A 227 8.53 -3.55 -19.88
CA HIS A 227 8.89 -2.81 -21.11
C HIS A 227 8.28 -3.38 -22.39
N SER A 228 7.77 -4.61 -22.36
CA SER A 228 7.09 -5.23 -23.50
C SER A 228 5.64 -4.78 -23.68
N LEU A 229 5.08 -4.06 -22.70
CA LEU A 229 3.75 -3.47 -22.77
C LEU A 229 3.68 -2.39 -23.86
N PHE A 230 2.57 -2.34 -24.58
CA PHE A 230 2.38 -1.49 -25.73
C PHE A 230 2.26 -0.01 -25.33
N THR A 231 3.25 0.79 -25.71
CA THR A 231 3.28 2.24 -25.45
C THR A 231 2.96 3.09 -26.69
N GLY A 232 2.47 2.48 -27.78
CA GLY A 232 2.35 3.16 -29.07
C GLY A 232 1.31 4.28 -29.12
N TYR A 233 0.32 4.26 -28.21
CA TYR A 233 -0.69 5.32 -28.11
C TYR A 233 -0.23 6.53 -27.28
N GLY A 234 0.75 6.34 -26.40
CA GLY A 234 1.39 7.43 -25.65
C GLY A 234 0.51 8.05 -24.56
N ASP A 235 0.57 9.37 -24.46
CA ASP A 235 -0.06 10.15 -23.38
C ASP A 235 -1.56 10.38 -23.64
N ILE A 236 -2.32 10.70 -22.59
CA ILE A 236 -3.76 10.97 -22.65
C ILE A 236 -4.06 12.34 -23.30
N PRO A 237 -5.28 12.56 -23.82
CA PRO A 237 -5.65 13.82 -24.48
C PRO A 237 -5.56 15.04 -23.57
N GLN A 238 -5.80 14.89 -22.26
CA GLN A 238 -5.66 15.95 -21.25
C GLN A 238 -4.21 16.45 -21.11
N CYS A 239 -3.23 15.66 -21.57
CA CYS A 239 -1.82 16.01 -21.65
C CYS A 239 -1.36 16.29 -23.09
N GLY A 240 -2.29 16.42 -24.04
CA GLY A 240 -2.00 16.66 -25.46
C GLY A 240 -1.59 15.42 -26.25
N GLY A 241 -1.75 14.22 -25.69
CA GLY A 241 -1.45 12.96 -26.37
C GLY A 241 -2.64 12.36 -27.12
N SER A 242 -2.42 11.18 -27.71
CA SER A 242 -3.41 10.45 -28.53
C SER A 242 -3.84 9.12 -27.89
N GLY A 243 -3.50 8.90 -26.63
CA GLY A 243 -3.88 7.74 -25.84
C GLY A 243 -5.36 7.73 -25.48
N PRO A 244 -5.84 6.60 -24.92
CA PRO A 244 -7.18 6.50 -24.36
C PRO A 244 -7.53 7.66 -23.41
N ASP A 245 -8.71 8.25 -23.59
CA ASP A 245 -9.24 9.28 -22.70
C ASP A 245 -9.80 8.61 -21.42
N PRO A 246 -9.25 8.89 -20.22
CA PRO A 246 -9.75 8.32 -18.97
C PRO A 246 -11.21 8.71 -18.67
N SER A 247 -11.69 9.86 -19.16
CA SER A 247 -13.08 10.29 -19.00
C SER A 247 -14.02 9.41 -19.82
N ARG A 248 -13.62 9.08 -21.06
CA ARG A 248 -14.36 8.14 -21.90
C ARG A 248 -14.29 6.73 -21.36
N LEU A 249 -13.12 6.28 -20.90
CA LEU A 249 -12.96 4.98 -20.25
C LEU A 249 -13.86 4.84 -19.00
N SER A 250 -14.01 5.91 -18.22
CA SER A 250 -14.93 5.94 -17.08
C SER A 250 -16.41 5.87 -17.50
N ALA A 251 -16.79 6.41 -18.65
CA ALA A 251 -18.19 6.42 -19.11
C ALA A 251 -18.56 5.13 -19.86
N GLU A 252 -17.68 4.70 -20.77
CA GLU A 252 -17.92 3.65 -21.76
C GLU A 252 -17.31 2.30 -21.36
N GLY A 253 -16.37 2.28 -20.40
CA GLY A 253 -15.71 1.06 -19.95
C GLY A 253 -14.75 0.49 -20.99
N ASN A 254 -14.45 -0.82 -20.87
CA ASN A 254 -13.49 -1.48 -21.75
C ASN A 254 -13.95 -1.60 -23.21
N ASP A 255 -15.26 -1.50 -23.49
CA ASP A 255 -15.78 -1.51 -24.86
C ASP A 255 -15.15 -0.40 -25.71
N TYR A 256 -14.93 0.79 -25.11
CA TYR A 256 -14.20 1.89 -25.74
C TYR A 256 -12.75 1.51 -26.08
N ILE A 257 -12.04 0.85 -25.16
CA ILE A 257 -10.66 0.43 -25.39
C ILE A 257 -10.58 -0.63 -26.48
N PHE A 258 -11.47 -1.62 -26.47
CA PHE A 258 -11.48 -2.68 -27.48
C PHE A 258 -11.78 -2.17 -28.89
N GLN A 259 -12.64 -1.15 -29.01
CA GLN A 259 -13.02 -0.57 -30.31
C GLN A 259 -11.96 0.37 -30.88
N GLU A 260 -11.38 1.24 -30.06
CA GLU A 260 -10.52 2.33 -30.53
C GLU A 260 -9.02 2.10 -30.27
N PHE A 261 -8.67 1.24 -29.31
CA PHE A 261 -7.30 0.98 -28.87
C PHE A 261 -7.00 -0.53 -28.80
N PRO A 262 -7.14 -1.28 -29.91
CA PRO A 262 -7.05 -2.75 -29.92
C PRO A 262 -5.69 -3.32 -29.50
N ASN A 263 -4.63 -2.50 -29.47
CA ASN A 263 -3.30 -2.91 -28.99
C ASN A 263 -3.08 -2.59 -27.50
N CYS A 264 -4.04 -1.99 -26.81
CA CYS A 264 -3.93 -1.68 -25.38
C CYS A 264 -3.81 -2.98 -24.58
N ASP A 265 -2.78 -3.05 -23.74
CA ASP A 265 -2.59 -4.18 -22.85
C ASP A 265 -3.41 -4.03 -21.57
N PHE A 266 -3.79 -5.18 -21.01
CA PHE A 266 -4.63 -5.26 -19.81
C PHE A 266 -3.91 -5.99 -18.68
N ILE A 267 -4.27 -5.60 -17.46
CA ILE A 267 -4.10 -6.42 -16.26
C ILE A 267 -5.32 -7.34 -16.16
N MET A 268 -5.06 -8.63 -16.04
CA MET A 268 -6.06 -9.71 -16.01
C MET A 268 -6.37 -10.16 -14.59
N GLY A 269 -5.48 -9.89 -13.64
CA GLY A 269 -5.63 -10.22 -12.24
C GLY A 269 -4.40 -9.79 -11.44
N ALA A 270 -4.47 -9.96 -10.13
CA ALA A 270 -3.37 -9.70 -9.23
C ALA A 270 -3.43 -10.62 -8.02
N ASP A 271 -2.27 -10.88 -7.44
CA ASP A 271 -2.11 -11.64 -6.20
C ASP A 271 -1.04 -10.96 -5.32
N TRP A 272 -1.05 -11.27 -4.02
CA TRP A 272 0.03 -10.86 -3.13
C TRP A 272 0.30 -11.91 -2.03
N TRP A 273 1.52 -11.91 -1.51
CA TRP A 273 1.92 -12.74 -0.39
C TRP A 273 3.07 -12.11 0.39
N TYR A 274 3.22 -12.46 1.66
CA TYR A 274 4.40 -12.10 2.43
C TYR A 274 5.62 -12.89 1.95
N ASP A 275 6.79 -12.25 1.99
CA ASP A 275 8.04 -12.93 1.68
C ASP A 275 8.25 -14.13 2.63
N PRO A 276 8.37 -15.38 2.12
CA PRO A 276 8.47 -16.57 2.95
C PRO A 276 9.65 -16.57 3.93
N ARG A 277 10.66 -15.72 3.69
CA ARG A 277 11.81 -15.58 4.59
C ARG A 277 11.45 -14.95 5.94
N TRP A 278 10.29 -14.30 6.03
CA TRP A 278 9.85 -13.55 7.22
C TRP A 278 8.49 -14.02 7.77
N THR A 279 7.90 -15.06 7.18
CA THR A 279 6.62 -15.68 7.59
C THR A 279 6.81 -16.81 8.59
#